data_AF-A0A7W0RC01-F1
#
_entry.id   AF-A0A7W0RC01-F1
#
_cell.length_a   1.000
_cell.length_b   1.000
_cell.length_c   1.000
_cell.angle_alpha   90.00
_cell.angle_beta   90.00
_cell.angle_gamma   90.00
#
_symmetry.space_group_name_H-M   'P 1'
#
loop_
_entity.id
_entity.type
_entity.pdbx_description
1 polymer ?
#
loop_
_entity_poly.entity_id
_entity_poly.type
_entity_poly.pdbx_seq_one_letter_code
_entity_poly.pdbx_strand_id
1 'polypeptide(L)'
;MLEGIQTNPIIVGADGDPRGGVCPVYATSNPPSRRIGKPFARAWDRYAGVRLPRRASERELQTLRSMLETSIERELETGPELAISLHAEIVAHKASQARNEAASAQRESRPEVTETRPDTPEKRSDAVETRRPAPRRDTGELDRTEELSRRPGWAWLRPVRTYDEYEQAMQTLEELAREVGFEPEPDEQLVTSSYGRG
;
A
#
# COMPACT_ATOMS: atom_id res chain seq x y z
N MET A 1 5.42 -3.75 -23.92
CA MET A 1 4.02 -3.80 -23.42
C MET A 1 3.07 -3.04 -24.31
N LEU A 2 3.33 -1.75 -24.58
CA LEU A 2 2.51 -0.87 -25.43
C LEU A 2 2.06 -1.51 -26.75
N GLU A 3 2.96 -2.15 -27.50
CA GLU A 3 2.63 -2.87 -28.73
C GLU A 3 1.61 -4.00 -28.51
N GLY A 4 1.77 -4.77 -27.43
CA GLY A 4 0.86 -5.86 -27.07
C GLY A 4 -0.58 -5.39 -26.82
N ILE A 5 -0.74 -4.20 -26.23
CA ILE A 5 -2.06 -3.59 -25.94
C ILE A 5 -2.76 -3.13 -27.23
N GLN A 6 -1.98 -2.77 -28.26
CA GLN A 6 -2.50 -2.34 -29.56
C GLN A 6 -2.91 -3.52 -30.43
N THR A 7 -2.15 -4.61 -30.37
CA THR A 7 -2.34 -5.78 -31.24
C THR A 7 -3.37 -6.78 -30.69
N ASN A 8 -3.59 -6.81 -29.37
CA ASN A 8 -4.41 -7.84 -28.74
C ASN A 8 -5.67 -7.27 -28.09
N PRO A 9 -6.80 -8.01 -28.10
CA PRO A 9 -7.97 -7.65 -27.33
C PRO A 9 -7.70 -7.82 -25.83
N ILE A 10 -7.69 -6.71 -25.10
CA ILE A 10 -7.35 -6.69 -23.68
C ILE A 10 -8.56 -6.92 -22.78
N ILE A 11 -8.34 -7.66 -21.70
CA ILE A 11 -9.36 -7.95 -20.68
C ILE A 11 -9.00 -7.38 -19.30
N VAL A 12 -10.04 -7.19 -18.49
CA VAL A 12 -10.02 -6.88 -17.05
C VAL A 12 -10.78 -7.99 -16.30
N GLY A 13 -10.35 -8.36 -15.10
CA GLY A 13 -10.95 -9.38 -14.22
C GLY A 13 -10.23 -10.75 -14.22
N ALA A 14 -8.90 -10.77 -14.09
CA ALA A 14 -7.97 -11.87 -14.37
C ALA A 14 -8.27 -13.22 -13.67
N ASP A 15 -8.19 -14.37 -14.35
CA ASP A 15 -6.93 -14.98 -14.83
C ASP A 15 -7.06 -15.80 -16.14
N GLY A 16 -8.15 -15.67 -16.91
CA GLY A 16 -8.31 -16.37 -18.18
C GLY A 16 -9.69 -16.13 -18.80
N ASP A 17 -9.75 -15.90 -20.10
CA ASP A 17 -11.00 -15.52 -20.76
C ASP A 17 -11.98 -16.70 -20.92
N PRO A 18 -13.31 -16.48 -20.80
CA PRO A 18 -14.30 -17.26 -21.52
C PRO A 18 -14.40 -17.03 -23.06
N ARG A 19 -13.73 -16.05 -23.70
CA ARG A 19 -13.92 -15.61 -25.13
C ARG A 19 -12.68 -15.14 -25.96
N GLY A 20 -11.42 -15.44 -25.61
CA GLY A 20 -10.21 -15.11 -26.39
C GLY A 20 -9.42 -13.77 -26.19
N GLY A 21 -9.56 -13.04 -25.08
CA GLY A 21 -8.80 -11.83 -24.74
C GLY A 21 -7.68 -12.06 -23.71
N VAL A 22 -6.74 -11.13 -23.62
CA VAL A 22 -5.46 -11.31 -22.91
C VAL A 22 -5.25 -10.19 -21.88
N CYS A 23 -4.77 -10.53 -20.69
CA CYS A 23 -4.34 -9.54 -19.70
C CYS A 23 -3.17 -8.71 -20.27
N PRO A 24 -3.07 -7.39 -20.00
CA PRO A 24 -2.02 -6.55 -20.58
C PRO A 24 -0.60 -7.09 -20.40
N VAL A 25 -0.30 -7.68 -19.24
CA VAL A 25 1.03 -8.27 -18.98
C VAL A 25 1.31 -9.49 -19.83
N TYR A 26 0.29 -10.26 -20.21
CA TYR A 26 0.47 -11.43 -21.06
C TYR A 26 0.43 -11.08 -22.55
N ALA A 27 -0.09 -9.90 -22.91
CA ALA A 27 -0.06 -9.41 -24.29
C ALA A 27 1.37 -9.06 -24.77
N THR A 28 2.36 -9.03 -23.87
CA THR A 28 3.71 -8.53 -24.17
C THR A 28 4.72 -9.58 -24.59
N SER A 29 4.44 -10.87 -24.37
CA SER A 29 5.45 -11.91 -24.48
C SER A 29 4.85 -13.22 -24.95
N ASN A 30 5.57 -13.92 -25.83
CA ASN A 30 5.26 -15.26 -26.28
C ASN A 30 6.36 -16.22 -25.79
N PRO A 31 6.08 -17.22 -24.94
CA PRO A 31 5.03 -17.29 -23.93
C PRO A 31 5.47 -16.55 -22.64
N PRO A 32 4.56 -15.86 -21.94
CA PRO A 32 4.90 -15.19 -20.71
C PRO A 32 4.96 -16.20 -19.54
N SER A 33 5.91 -16.03 -18.63
CA SER A 33 5.92 -16.81 -17.40
C SER A 33 4.69 -16.44 -16.56
N ARG A 34 3.75 -17.38 -16.36
CA ARG A 34 2.47 -17.15 -15.66
C ARG A 34 2.62 -16.52 -14.27
N ARG A 35 3.81 -16.59 -13.65
CA ARG A 35 4.06 -16.11 -12.29
C ARG A 35 4.28 -14.61 -12.17
N ILE A 36 4.81 -13.92 -13.19
CA ILE A 36 5.21 -12.50 -13.06
C ILE A 36 3.99 -11.55 -13.11
N GLY A 37 2.91 -11.94 -13.79
CA GLY A 37 1.78 -11.05 -14.06
C GLY A 37 0.71 -10.90 -12.98
N LYS A 38 0.68 -11.76 -11.95
CA LYS A 38 -0.45 -11.79 -10.98
C LYS A 38 -0.63 -10.50 -10.18
N PRO A 39 0.42 -9.85 -9.63
CA PRO A 39 0.24 -8.61 -8.88
C PRO A 39 -0.29 -7.47 -9.76
N PHE A 40 0.24 -7.35 -10.97
CA PHE A 40 -0.23 -6.36 -11.94
C PHE A 40 -1.68 -6.61 -12.33
N ALA A 41 -2.03 -7.86 -12.68
CA ALA A 41 -3.38 -8.23 -13.07
C ALA A 41 -4.40 -7.86 -11.99
N ARG A 42 -4.10 -8.15 -10.72
CA ARG A 42 -4.95 -7.75 -9.58
C ARG A 42 -5.07 -6.23 -9.42
N ALA A 43 -3.98 -5.48 -9.60
CA ALA A 43 -4.01 -4.03 -9.52
C ALA A 43 -4.85 -3.43 -10.65
N TRP A 44 -4.71 -3.98 -11.86
CA TRP A 44 -5.48 -3.61 -13.03
C TRP A 44 -6.97 -3.87 -12.85
N ASP A 45 -7.34 -5.04 -12.34
CA ASP A 45 -8.75 -5.39 -12.06
C ASP A 45 -9.37 -4.46 -11.02
N ARG A 46 -8.59 -4.10 -10.00
CA ARG A 46 -9.02 -3.16 -8.96
C ARG A 46 -9.23 -1.76 -9.53
N TYR A 47 -8.31 -1.29 -10.38
CA TYR A 47 -8.45 0.00 -11.06
C TYR A 47 -9.72 0.04 -11.92
N ALA A 48 -9.99 -1.02 -12.68
CA ALA A 48 -11.18 -1.15 -13.51
C ALA A 48 -12.48 -1.37 -12.70
N GLY A 49 -12.36 -1.62 -11.38
CA GLY A 49 -13.49 -1.85 -10.49
C GLY A 49 -14.34 -3.07 -10.86
N VAL A 50 -13.77 -4.05 -11.57
CA VAL A 50 -14.53 -5.15 -12.15
C VAL A 50 -14.72 -6.31 -11.18
N ARG A 51 -15.93 -6.87 -11.19
CA ARG A 51 -16.27 -8.10 -10.46
C ARG A 51 -16.27 -9.35 -11.34
N LEU A 52 -16.40 -9.17 -12.66
CA LEU A 52 -16.46 -10.24 -13.66
C LEU A 52 -15.54 -9.91 -14.84
N PRO A 53 -14.97 -10.94 -15.50
CA PRO A 53 -14.14 -10.74 -16.68
C PRO A 53 -14.90 -10.04 -17.81
N ARG A 54 -14.29 -9.00 -18.39
CA ARG A 54 -14.81 -8.33 -19.60
C ARG A 54 -13.69 -7.72 -20.42
N ARG A 55 -14.00 -7.31 -21.65
CA ARG A 55 -13.08 -6.47 -22.44
C ARG A 55 -12.86 -5.13 -21.75
N ALA A 56 -11.62 -4.66 -21.80
CA ALA A 56 -11.29 -3.30 -21.41
C ALA A 56 -12.02 -2.32 -22.34
N SER A 57 -12.54 -1.25 -21.75
CA SER A 57 -13.10 -0.11 -22.48
C SER A 57 -11.97 0.74 -23.06
N GLU A 58 -12.31 1.58 -24.03
CA GLU A 58 -11.35 2.50 -24.66
C GLU A 58 -10.71 3.47 -23.65
N ARG A 59 -11.49 3.99 -22.69
CA ARG A 59 -10.96 4.85 -21.63
C ARG A 59 -9.95 4.14 -20.74
N GLU A 60 -10.20 2.88 -20.41
CA GLU A 60 -9.27 2.06 -19.63
C GLU A 60 -7.98 1.81 -20.42
N LEU A 61 -8.09 1.47 -21.71
CA LEU A 61 -6.94 1.28 -22.60
C LEU A 61 -6.10 2.56 -22.73
N GLN A 62 -6.75 3.71 -22.91
CA GLN A 62 -6.05 5.00 -23.00
C GLN A 62 -5.33 5.33 -21.69
N THR A 63 -5.96 5.08 -20.55
CA THR A 63 -5.33 5.33 -19.25
C THR A 63 -4.12 4.41 -19.04
N LEU A 64 -4.26 3.13 -19.35
CA LEU A 64 -3.17 2.17 -19.26
C LEU A 64 -1.99 2.58 -20.15
N ARG A 65 -2.28 3.04 -21.37
CA ARG A 65 -1.27 3.57 -22.29
C ARG A 65 -0.53 4.76 -21.68
N SER A 66 -1.25 5.78 -21.20
CA SER A 66 -0.64 6.96 -20.58
C SER A 66 0.21 6.60 -19.38
N MET A 67 -0.25 5.70 -18.49
CA MET A 67 0.54 5.24 -17.35
C MET A 67 1.85 4.56 -17.77
N LEU A 68 1.84 3.78 -18.86
CA LEU A 68 3.03 3.11 -19.38
C LEU A 68 3.99 4.08 -20.06
N GLU A 69 3.48 5.02 -20.85
CA GLU A 69 4.30 6.07 -21.47
C GLU A 69 5.00 6.90 -20.39
N THR A 70 4.28 7.39 -19.38
CA THR A 70 4.87 8.12 -18.25
C THR A 70 5.87 7.29 -17.45
N SER A 71 5.61 5.99 -17.25
CA SER A 71 6.56 5.10 -16.57
C SER A 71 7.86 4.94 -17.36
N ILE A 72 7.78 4.87 -18.69
CA ILE A 72 8.96 4.76 -19.57
C ILE A 72 9.73 6.08 -19.58
N GLU A 73 9.03 7.22 -19.71
CA GLU A 73 9.65 8.56 -19.63
C GLU A 73 10.44 8.72 -18.33
N ARG A 74 9.84 8.35 -17.19
CA ARG A 74 10.51 8.43 -15.90
C ARG A 74 11.71 7.50 -15.78
N GLU A 75 11.64 6.29 -16.34
CA GLU A 75 12.77 5.35 -16.35
C GLU A 75 13.94 5.88 -17.19
N LEU A 76 13.64 6.56 -18.31
CA LEU A 76 14.63 7.22 -19.16
C LEU A 76 15.27 8.42 -18.48
N GLU A 77 14.50 9.23 -17.74
CA GLU A 77 15.00 10.40 -16.99
C GLU A 77 15.90 10.00 -15.80
N THR A 78 15.56 8.91 -15.11
CA THR A 78 16.29 8.45 -13.93
C THR A 78 17.62 7.77 -14.32
N GLY A 79 17.78 7.38 -15.59
CA GLY A 79 18.90 6.59 -16.09
C GLY A 79 18.78 5.10 -15.70
N PRO A 80 19.15 4.17 -16.58
CA PRO A 80 18.91 2.73 -16.37
C PRO A 80 19.67 2.16 -15.16
N GLU A 81 20.82 2.74 -14.79
CA GLU A 81 21.61 2.27 -13.65
C GLU A 81 20.92 2.50 -12.30
N LEU A 82 20.29 3.68 -12.10
CA LEU A 82 19.56 3.96 -10.87
C LEU A 82 18.30 3.11 -10.77
N ALA A 83 17.59 2.90 -11.88
CA ALA A 83 16.38 2.09 -11.91
C ALA A 83 16.65 0.62 -11.53
N ILE A 84 17.74 0.04 -12.06
CA ILE A 84 18.19 -1.32 -11.71
C ILE A 84 18.59 -1.39 -10.23
N SER A 85 19.34 -0.39 -9.74
CA SER A 85 19.78 -0.32 -8.34
C SER A 85 18.60 -0.25 -7.36
N LEU A 86 17.67 0.67 -7.61
CA LEU A 86 16.44 0.82 -6.80
C LEU A 86 15.58 -0.44 -6.85
N HIS A 87 15.46 -1.08 -8.02
CA HIS A 87 14.72 -2.33 -8.14
C HIS A 87 15.36 -3.46 -7.31
N ALA A 88 16.69 -3.59 -7.36
CA ALA A 88 17.42 -4.57 -6.57
C ALA A 88 17.22 -4.34 -5.06
N GLU A 89 17.23 -3.08 -4.63
CA GLU A 89 16.99 -2.70 -3.23
C GLU A 89 15.55 -3.03 -2.79
N ILE A 90 14.55 -2.74 -3.61
CA ILE A 90 13.14 -3.10 -3.34
C ILE A 90 12.96 -4.62 -3.24
N VAL A 91 13.60 -5.39 -4.14
CA VAL A 91 13.54 -6.85 -4.11
C VAL A 91 14.20 -7.40 -2.84
N ALA A 92 15.37 -6.86 -2.45
CA ALA A 92 16.06 -7.24 -1.22
C ALA A 92 15.21 -6.91 0.02
N HIS A 93 14.54 -5.75 0.02
CA HIS A 93 13.65 -5.35 1.12
C HIS A 93 12.43 -6.27 1.24
N LYS A 94 11.81 -6.67 0.13
CA LYS A 94 10.69 -7.63 0.16
C LYS A 94 11.12 -9.01 0.64
N ALA A 95 12.32 -9.45 0.24
CA ALA A 95 12.87 -10.73 0.71
C ALA A 95 13.17 -10.71 2.22
N SER A 96 13.65 -9.59 2.76
CA SER A 96 13.88 -9.45 4.21
C SER A 96 12.57 -9.43 4.99
N GLN A 97 11.54 -8.74 4.50
CA GLN A 97 10.19 -8.78 5.09
C GLN A 97 9.64 -10.21 5.16
N ALA A 98 9.69 -10.97 4.07
CA ALA A 98 9.20 -12.35 4.05
C ALA A 98 9.96 -13.27 5.03
N ARG A 99 11.27 -13.08 5.21
CA ARG A 99 12.06 -13.82 6.20
C ARG A 99 11.65 -13.48 7.63
N ASN A 100 11.41 -12.19 7.91
CA ASN A 100 10.99 -11.75 9.23
C ASN A 100 9.58 -12.26 9.56
N GLU A 101 8.65 -12.24 8.61
CA GLU A 101 7.31 -12.81 8.76
C GLU A 101 7.37 -14.32 9.06
N ALA A 102 8.19 -15.07 8.33
CA ALA A 102 8.38 -16.50 8.58
C ALA A 102 9.00 -16.78 9.97
N ALA A 103 9.96 -15.97 10.41
CA ALA A 103 10.57 -16.10 11.73
C ALA A 103 9.58 -15.78 12.86
N SER A 104 8.72 -14.77 12.68
CA SER A 104 7.66 -14.43 13.64
C SER A 104 6.62 -15.55 13.74
N ALA A 105 6.17 -16.13 12.62
CA ALA A 105 5.23 -17.25 12.61
C ALA A 105 5.77 -18.50 13.33
N GLN A 106 7.08 -18.76 13.26
CA GLN A 106 7.72 -19.85 14.00
C GLN A 106 7.83 -19.59 15.51
N ARG A 107 7.97 -18.34 15.94
CA ARG A 107 7.98 -18.00 17.38
C ARG A 107 6.62 -18.17 18.03
N GLU A 108 5.55 -17.85 17.31
CA GLU A 108 4.17 -17.94 17.79
C GLU A 108 3.64 -19.38 17.84
N SER A 109 4.22 -20.28 17.04
CA SER A 109 3.90 -21.72 17.05
C SER A 109 4.75 -22.53 18.04
N ARG A 110 5.61 -21.88 18.85
CA ARG A 110 6.33 -22.56 19.94
C ARG A 110 5.35 -22.82 21.10
N PRO A 111 5.05 -24.08 21.44
CA PRO A 111 4.05 -24.40 22.46
C PRO A 111 4.47 -23.79 23.79
N GLU A 112 3.58 -22.96 24.32
CA GLU A 112 3.64 -22.38 25.66
C GLU A 112 3.64 -23.54 26.67
N VAL A 113 4.79 -23.75 27.33
CA VAL A 113 4.91 -24.71 28.43
C VAL A 113 4.04 -24.21 29.56
N THR A 114 2.81 -24.71 29.63
CA THR A 114 1.84 -24.37 30.67
C THR A 114 2.27 -25.08 31.95
N GLU A 115 3.13 -24.42 32.72
CA GLU A 115 3.51 -24.86 34.06
C GLU A 115 2.28 -24.69 34.97
N THR A 116 1.59 -25.82 35.19
CA THR A 116 0.33 -25.88 35.95
C THR A 116 0.63 -25.63 37.43
N ARG A 117 0.19 -24.50 37.97
CA ARG A 117 0.27 -24.21 39.42
C ARG A 117 -1.14 -24.27 40.05
N PRO A 118 -1.32 -24.98 41.19
CA PRO A 118 -2.65 -25.28 41.70
C PRO A 118 -3.27 -24.13 42.52
N ASP A 119 -4.59 -24.25 42.62
CA ASP A 119 -5.63 -23.35 43.12
C ASP A 119 -5.44 -22.72 44.51
N THR A 120 -6.04 -21.54 44.68
CA THR A 120 -6.70 -21.16 45.95
C THR A 120 -7.90 -20.22 45.64
N PRO A 121 -9.08 -20.41 46.26
CA PRO A 121 -10.33 -19.79 45.79
C PRO A 121 -10.78 -18.55 46.58
N GLU A 122 -11.75 -17.87 45.95
CA GLU A 122 -12.85 -17.05 46.50
C GLU A 122 -12.60 -15.64 47.08
N LYS A 123 -13.25 -14.65 46.46
CA LYS A 123 -14.45 -14.02 47.04
C LYS A 123 -15.28 -13.23 46.03
N ARG A 124 -16.59 -13.53 46.00
CA ARG A 124 -17.67 -12.75 45.40
C ARG A 124 -17.97 -11.50 46.23
N SER A 125 -18.23 -10.37 45.59
CA SER A 125 -19.51 -9.63 45.74
C SER A 125 -19.57 -8.41 44.81
N ASP A 126 -20.67 -8.37 44.04
CA ASP A 126 -21.56 -7.26 43.72
C ASP A 126 -20.99 -5.88 43.32
N ALA A 127 -21.13 -5.57 42.02
CA ALA A 127 -21.27 -4.18 41.56
C ALA A 127 -21.98 -4.09 40.19
N VAL A 128 -23.23 -3.62 40.27
CA VAL A 128 -23.92 -2.66 39.37
C VAL A 128 -23.52 -2.65 37.90
N GLU A 129 -24.45 -3.13 37.07
CA GLU A 129 -24.43 -3.16 35.62
C GLU A 129 -24.62 -1.76 35.01
N THR A 130 -23.52 -1.01 34.88
CA THR A 130 -23.45 0.11 33.94
C THR A 130 -23.11 -0.44 32.55
N ARG A 131 -24.01 -0.24 31.57
CA ARG A 131 -23.83 -0.62 30.16
C ARG A 131 -22.50 -0.08 29.63
N ARG A 132 -21.49 -0.95 29.56
CA ARG A 132 -20.20 -0.66 28.93
C ARG A 132 -20.39 -0.52 27.41
N PRO A 133 -19.74 0.45 26.76
CA PRO A 133 -19.66 0.47 25.30
C PRO A 133 -18.98 -0.82 24.83
N ALA A 134 -19.51 -1.40 23.74
CA ALA A 134 -19.02 -2.65 23.18
C ALA A 134 -17.48 -2.59 23.00
N PRO A 135 -16.75 -3.67 23.34
CA PRO A 135 -15.31 -3.71 23.14
C PRO A 135 -15.00 -3.49 21.66
N ARG A 136 -14.19 -2.46 21.38
CA ARG A 136 -13.67 -2.21 20.04
C ARG A 136 -12.92 -3.47 19.60
N ARG A 137 -13.17 -3.92 18.38
CA ARG A 137 -12.46 -5.07 17.79
C ARG A 137 -10.97 -4.82 17.92
N ASP A 138 -10.29 -5.75 18.57
CA ASP A 138 -8.84 -5.81 18.59
C ASP A 138 -8.39 -6.03 17.15
N THR A 139 -7.91 -4.97 16.50
CA THR A 139 -7.40 -5.03 15.13
C THR A 139 -6.07 -5.77 15.05
N GLY A 140 -5.51 -6.26 16.17
CA GLY A 140 -4.26 -7.02 16.21
C GLY A 140 -3.02 -6.20 15.83
N GLU A 141 -3.20 -4.94 15.41
CA GLU A 141 -2.12 -3.99 15.21
C GLU A 141 -1.70 -3.44 16.56
N LEU A 142 -0.73 -4.13 17.17
CA LEU A 142 0.08 -3.59 18.25
C LEU A 142 0.66 -2.24 17.83
N ASP A 143 0.75 -1.30 18.78
CA ASP A 143 1.43 -0.03 18.55
C ASP A 143 2.91 -0.29 18.26
N ARG A 144 3.27 -0.27 16.98
CA ARG A 144 4.64 -0.47 16.48
C ARG A 144 5.36 0.85 16.23
N THR A 145 4.85 1.97 16.77
CA THR A 145 5.45 3.30 16.56
C THR A 145 6.91 3.33 17.00
N GLU A 146 7.26 2.63 18.09
CA GLU A 146 8.64 2.59 18.58
C GLU A 146 9.57 1.81 17.64
N GLU A 147 9.11 0.66 17.12
CA GLU A 147 9.86 -0.17 16.17
C GLU A 147 10.12 0.60 14.87
N LEU A 148 9.12 1.33 14.43
CA LEU A 148 9.09 1.94 13.12
C LEU A 148 9.75 3.33 13.09
N SER A 149 9.76 4.05 14.21
CA SER A 149 10.49 5.32 14.36
C SER A 149 12.00 5.22 14.12
N ARG A 150 12.58 4.02 14.26
CA ARG A 150 14.02 3.77 14.06
C ARG A 150 14.38 3.45 12.61
N ARG A 151 13.41 3.31 11.70
CA ARG A 151 13.68 2.98 10.29
C ARG A 151 13.92 4.27 9.49
N PRO A 152 14.99 4.35 8.68
CA PRO A 152 15.22 5.49 7.81
C PRO A 152 14.07 5.60 6.79
N GLY A 153 13.51 6.80 6.65
CA GLY A 153 12.33 7.00 5.83
C GLY A 153 11.06 6.40 6.44
N TRP A 154 10.84 6.52 7.76
CA TRP A 154 9.53 6.25 8.37
C TRP A 154 8.80 7.50 8.84
N ALA A 155 9.53 8.62 8.91
CA ALA A 155 8.99 9.92 9.35
C ALA A 155 7.95 10.52 8.38
N TRP A 156 7.84 10.02 7.14
CA TRP A 156 6.94 10.59 6.12
C TRP A 156 5.52 10.00 6.12
N LEU A 157 5.27 8.94 6.90
CA LEU A 157 3.95 8.32 7.03
C LEU A 157 3.66 8.00 8.50
N ARG A 158 3.39 9.03 9.32
CA ARG A 158 2.73 8.83 10.61
C ARG A 158 1.22 8.77 10.38
N PRO A 159 0.55 7.62 10.54
CA PRO A 159 -0.90 7.58 10.50
C PRO A 159 -1.43 8.30 11.75
N VAL A 160 -2.00 9.49 11.56
CA VAL A 160 -2.71 10.22 12.60
C VAL A 160 -4.11 9.63 12.73
N ARG A 161 -4.50 9.20 13.93
CA ARG A 161 -5.77 8.48 14.14
C ARG A 161 -6.89 9.44 14.53
N THR A 162 -6.55 10.65 14.96
CA THR A 162 -7.49 11.71 15.30
C THR A 162 -7.05 13.05 14.71
N TYR A 163 -7.99 14.00 14.60
CA TYR A 163 -7.70 15.33 14.07
C TYR A 163 -6.78 16.14 15.01
N ASP A 164 -6.97 16.01 16.33
CA ASP A 164 -6.15 16.72 17.32
C ASP A 164 -4.67 16.26 17.28
N GLU A 165 -4.42 14.96 17.04
CA GLU A 165 -3.07 14.42 16.82
C GLU A 165 -2.42 14.98 15.54
N TYR A 166 -3.22 15.22 14.50
CA TYR A 166 -2.75 15.85 13.27
C TYR A 166 -2.37 17.31 13.51
N GLU A 167 -3.21 18.09 14.20
CA GLU A 167 -2.91 19.49 14.53
C GLU A 167 -1.62 19.61 15.35
N GLN A 168 -1.43 18.76 16.37
CA GLN A 168 -0.20 18.74 17.17
C GLN A 168 1.03 18.38 16.34
N ALA A 169 0.90 17.42 15.41
CA ALA A 169 1.99 17.06 14.51
C ALA A 169 2.38 18.22 13.56
N MET A 170 1.39 18.95 13.04
CA MET A 170 1.61 20.13 12.21
C MET A 170 2.30 21.25 12.99
N GLN A 171 1.86 21.52 14.23
CA GLN A 171 2.49 22.53 15.08
C GLN A 171 3.96 22.21 15.41
N THR A 172 4.24 20.93 15.68
CA THR A 172 5.62 20.46 15.92
C THR A 172 6.51 20.67 14.68
N LEU A 173 5.98 20.43 13.49
CA LEU A 173 6.69 20.65 12.23
C LEU A 173 6.94 22.14 11.97
N GLU A 174 5.98 23.02 12.25
CA GLU A 174 6.16 24.47 12.14
C GLU A 174 7.23 25.00 13.10
N GLU A 175 7.27 24.48 14.33
CA GLU A 175 8.31 24.82 15.31
C GLU A 175 9.69 24.37 14.84
N LEU A 176 9.82 23.15 14.34
CA LEU A 176 11.07 22.63 13.78
C LEU A 176 11.51 23.41 12.53
N ALA A 177 10.60 23.76 11.64
CA ALA A 177 10.90 24.56 10.46
C ALA A 177 11.47 25.94 10.85
N ARG A 178 10.90 26.55 11.88
CA ARG A 178 11.39 27.82 12.45
C ARG A 178 12.78 27.67 13.07
N GLU A 179 13.04 26.57 13.78
CA GLU A 179 14.35 26.29 14.39
C GLU A 179 15.45 26.06 13.33
N VAL A 180 15.12 25.35 12.26
CA VAL A 180 16.07 25.03 11.16
C VAL A 180 16.26 26.23 10.21
N GLY A 181 15.46 27.29 10.34
CA GLY A 181 15.50 28.43 9.42
C GLY A 181 15.00 28.06 8.02
N PHE A 182 14.13 27.06 7.92
CA PHE A 182 13.44 26.72 6.68
C PHE A 182 12.36 27.78 6.46
N GLU A 183 12.72 28.85 5.75
CA GLU A 183 11.73 29.75 5.13
C GLU A 183 11.01 28.92 4.07
N PRO A 184 9.71 28.62 4.22
CA PRO A 184 8.98 28.00 3.12
C PRO A 184 9.09 28.96 1.93
N GLU A 185 9.71 28.49 0.85
CA GLU A 185 9.57 29.14 -0.46
C GLU A 185 8.08 29.44 -0.63
N PRO A 186 7.69 30.71 -0.89
CA PRO A 186 6.30 31.07 -1.09
C PRO A 186 5.85 30.44 -2.40
N ASP A 187 5.56 29.14 -2.37
CA ASP A 187 5.09 28.40 -3.53
C ASP A 187 3.80 29.07 -3.98
N GLU A 188 3.95 29.66 -5.16
CA GLU A 188 2.97 30.11 -6.12
C GLU A 188 1.54 29.88 -5.66
N GLN A 189 0.95 30.97 -5.17
CA GLN A 189 -0.48 31.29 -5.20
C GLN A 189 -1.28 30.24 -5.95
N LEU A 190 -1.71 29.21 -5.22
CA LEU A 190 -2.69 28.25 -5.70
C LEU A 190 -3.82 29.07 -6.30
N VAL A 191 -3.93 28.91 -7.62
CA VAL A 191 -4.91 29.49 -8.52
C VAL A 191 -6.30 29.14 -8.00
N THR A 192 -6.78 29.93 -7.03
CA THR A 192 -8.18 30.00 -6.61
C THR A 192 -8.88 31.04 -7.49
N SER A 193 -8.68 30.94 -8.80
CA SER A 193 -9.37 31.76 -9.77
C SER A 193 -10.09 30.85 -10.75
N SER A 194 -11.41 31.08 -10.88
CA SER A 194 -12.33 30.57 -11.90
C SER A 194 -13.16 29.30 -11.64
N TYR A 195 -13.84 29.19 -10.50
CA TYR A 195 -15.23 28.69 -10.52
C TYR A 195 -16.22 29.84 -10.35
N GLY A 196 -16.22 30.72 -11.35
CA GLY A 196 -17.22 31.76 -11.56
C GLY A 196 -18.34 31.25 -12.45
N ARG A 197 -19.48 30.95 -11.80
CA ARG A 197 -20.87 31.08 -12.26
C ARG A 197 -21.09 31.53 -13.72
N GLY A 198 -21.70 30.65 -14.51
CA GLY A 198 -22.42 30.94 -15.76
C GLY A 198 -23.58 29.98 -15.90
#